data_AF-A0A2V8RA21-F1
#
_entry.id   AF-A0A2V8RA21-F1
#
_cell.length_a   1.000
_cell.length_b   1.000
_cell.length_c   1.000
_cell.angle_alpha   90.00
_cell.angle_beta   90.00
_cell.angle_gamma   90.00
#
_symmetry.space_group_name_H-M   'P 1'
#
loop_
_entity.id
_entity.type
_entity.pdbx_description
1 polymer ?
#
loop_
_entity_poly.entity_id
_entity_poly.type
_entity_poly.pdbx_seq_one_letter_code
_entity_poly.pdbx_strand_id
1 'polypeptide(L)' 'MTQEFTATVWQEGEWFIAQCREVDVASQGLTEEEALENLTEAIELHFEPPRATILPSIRKIEVELDAA' A
#
# COMPACT_ATOMS: atom_id res chain seq x y z
N MET A 1 -14.16 12.81 -7.91
CA MET A 1 -15.06 11.68 -8.26
C MET A 1 -14.85 10.63 -7.19
N THR A 2 -15.90 9.92 -6.79
CA THR A 2 -15.80 8.84 -5.78
C THR A 2 -15.91 7.50 -6.51
N GLN A 3 -15.05 6.56 -6.16
CA GLN A 3 -15.01 5.21 -6.71
C GLN A 3 -14.91 4.20 -5.58
N GLU A 4 -15.59 3.08 -5.71
CA GLU A 4 -15.54 1.98 -4.76
C GLU A 4 -14.48 0.94 -5.17
N PHE A 5 -13.77 0.39 -4.19
CA PHE A 5 -12.76 -0.65 -4.35
C PHE A 5 -13.01 -1.78 -3.34
N THR A 6 -12.55 -2.99 -3.66
CA THR A 6 -12.62 -4.12 -2.74
C THR A 6 -11.27 -4.34 -2.06
N ALA A 7 -11.26 -4.35 -0.74
CA ALA A 7 -10.08 -4.71 0.05
C ALA A 7 -10.24 -6.11 0.66
N THR A 8 -9.17 -6.90 0.61
CA THR A 8 -9.01 -8.07 1.47
C THR A 8 -8.18 -7.68 2.68
N VAL A 9 -8.62 -8.08 3.88
CA VAL A 9 -7.92 -7.80 5.14
C VAL A 9 -7.63 -9.11 5.87
N TRP A 10 -6.39 -9.26 6.36
CA TRP A 10 -5.97 -10.39 7.19
C TRP A 10 -4.91 -9.95 8.20
N GLN A 11 -4.59 -10.82 9.16
CA GLN A 11 -3.58 -10.53 10.18
C GLN A 11 -2.30 -11.34 9.92
N GLU A 12 -1.14 -10.67 9.97
CA GLU A 12 0.20 -11.25 9.92
C GLU A 12 1.00 -10.81 11.16
N GLY A 13 1.13 -11.72 12.13
CA GLY A 13 1.76 -11.40 13.42
C GLY A 13 0.99 -10.29 14.15
N GLU A 14 1.66 -9.18 14.44
CA GLU A 14 1.08 -8.01 15.13
C GLU A 14 0.40 -7.01 14.17
N TRP A 15 0.49 -7.24 12.85
CA TRP A 15 -0.01 -6.31 11.84
C TRP A 15 -1.28 -6.83 11.17
N PHE A 16 -2.20 -5.92 10.90
CA PHE A 16 -3.28 -6.12 9.93
C PHE A 16 -2.79 -5.65 8.56
N ILE A 17 -2.97 -6.49 7.55
CA ILE A 17 -2.65 -6.21 6.15
C ILE A 17 -3.95 -5.96 5.41
N ALA A 18 -4.03 -4.84 4.69
CA ALA A 18 -5.14 -4.53 3.79
C ALA A 18 -4.61 -4.44 2.36
N GLN A 19 -5.20 -5.18 1.42
CA GLN A 19 -4.79 -5.22 0.02
C GLN A 19 -5.97 -5.01 -0.92
N CYS A 20 -5.81 -4.10 -1.89
CA CYS A 20 -6.71 -3.94 -3.04
C CYS A 20 -6.03 -4.51 -4.30
N ARG A 21 -6.58 -5.59 -4.83
CA ARG A 21 -6.00 -6.31 -5.98
C ARG A 21 -6.31 -5.66 -7.31
N GLU A 22 -7.34 -4.82 -7.37
CA GLU A 22 -7.73 -4.09 -8.58
C GLU A 22 -6.66 -3.09 -9.04
N VAL A 23 -5.83 -2.59 -8.11
CA VAL A 23 -4.77 -1.60 -8.38
C VAL A 23 -3.38 -2.01 -7.88
N ASP A 24 -3.24 -3.23 -7.37
CA ASP A 24 -1.99 -3.78 -6.82
C ASP A 24 -1.37 -2.88 -5.73
N VAL A 25 -2.22 -2.40 -4.81
CA VAL A 25 -1.83 -1.58 -3.65
C VAL A 25 -2.15 -2.34 -2.37
N ALA A 26 -1.21 -2.33 -1.44
CA ALA A 26 -1.38 -2.85 -0.10
C ALA A 26 -0.90 -1.83 0.93
N SER A 27 -1.45 -1.95 2.12
CA SER A 27 -1.05 -1.18 3.30
C SER A 27 -1.20 -2.04 4.56
N GLN A 28 -0.75 -1.50 5.69
CA GLN A 28 -0.79 -2.18 6.97
C GLN A 28 -1.07 -1.23 8.13
N GLY A 29 -1.56 -1.78 9.24
CA GLY A 29 -1.82 -1.06 10.49
C GLY A 29 -1.79 -2.00 11.70
N LEU A 30 -1.74 -1.44 12.91
CA LEU A 30 -1.84 -2.22 14.17
C LEU A 30 -3.29 -2.61 14.47
N THR A 31 -4.26 -2.01 13.78
CA THR A 31 -5.67 -2.38 13.79
C THR A 31 -6.19 -2.55 12.36
N GLU A 32 -7.31 -3.26 12.19
CA GLU A 32 -7.99 -3.39 10.90
C GLU A 32 -8.43 -2.01 10.35
N GLU A 33 -8.92 -1.12 11.21
CA GLU A 33 -9.31 0.25 10.84
C GLU A 33 -8.12 1.04 10.31
N GLU A 34 -6.99 1.02 11.02
CA GLU A 34 -5.77 1.72 10.60
C GLU A 34 -5.23 1.17 9.27
N ALA A 35 -5.27 -0.16 9.06
CA ALA A 35 -4.84 -0.76 7.81
C ALA A 35 -5.71 -0.32 6.62
N LEU A 36 -7.03 -0.19 6.83
CA LEU A 36 -7.98 0.29 5.81
C LEU A 36 -7.87 1.79 5.55
N GLU A 37 -7.66 2.60 6.58
CA GLU A 37 -7.40 4.04 6.44
C GLU A 37 -6.11 4.26 5.64
N ASN A 38 -5.02 3.59 6.01
CA ASN A 38 -3.75 3.69 5.29
C ASN A 38 -3.86 3.15 3.84
N LEU A 39 -4.68 2.11 3.59
CA LEU A 39 -4.94 1.62 2.23
C LEU A 39 -5.69 2.68 1.41
N THR A 40 -6.64 3.39 2.01
CA THR A 40 -7.40 4.45 1.34
C THR A 40 -6.47 5.56 0.88
N GLU A 41 -5.60 6.06 1.76
CA GLU A 41 -4.60 7.08 1.39
C GLU A 41 -3.65 6.59 0.29
N ALA A 42 -3.19 5.33 0.39
CA ALA A 42 -2.29 4.75 -0.61
C ALA A 42 -2.95 4.64 -2.00
N ILE A 43 -4.23 4.30 -2.07
CA ILE A 43 -4.99 4.25 -3.33
C ILE A 43 -5.19 5.65 -3.89
N GLU A 44 -5.52 6.63 -3.06
CA GLU A 44 -5.63 8.02 -3.49
C GLU A 44 -4.30 8.50 -4.10
N LEU A 45 -3.19 8.28 -3.41
CA LEU A 45 -1.85 8.61 -3.87
C LEU A 45 -1.44 7.87 -5.15
N HIS A 46 -1.87 6.62 -5.34
CA HIS A 46 -1.58 5.85 -6.57
C HIS A 46 -2.09 6.54 -7.83
N PHE A 47 -3.25 7.20 -7.75
CA PHE A 47 -3.85 7.91 -8.89
C PHE A 47 -3.38 9.37 -9.01
N GLU A 48 -2.61 9.88 -8.06
CA GLU A 48 -2.02 11.20 -8.14
C GLU A 48 -0.77 11.23 -9.04
N PRO A 49 -0.62 12.25 -9.90
CA PRO A 49 0.62 12.41 -10.66
C PRO A 49 1.77 12.71 -9.70
N PRO A 50 2.96 12.10 -9.88
CA PRO A 50 4.10 12.33 -8.99
C PRO A 50 4.54 13.80 -9.05
N ARG A 51 4.67 14.43 -7.88
CA ARG A 51 5.12 15.83 -7.73
C ARG A 51 6.40 15.88 -6.91
N ALA A 52 7.53 15.72 -7.59
CA ALA A 52 8.83 15.81 -6.97
C ALA A 52 9.16 17.25 -6.56
N THR A 53 9.39 17.48 -5.26
CA THR A 53 9.96 18.73 -4.74
C THR A 53 11.49 18.68 -4.69
N ILE A 54 12.06 17.47 -4.74
CA ILE A 54 13.50 17.16 -4.81
C ILE A 54 13.72 16.25 -6.02
N LEU A 55 14.82 16.44 -6.76
CA LEU A 55 15.12 15.60 -7.92
C LEU A 55 15.27 14.12 -7.51
N PRO A 56 14.61 13.18 -8.22
CA PRO A 56 14.71 11.76 -7.91
C PRO A 56 16.14 11.24 -8.15
N SER A 57 16.60 10.35 -7.28
CA SER A 57 17.89 9.65 -7.43
C SER A 57 17.67 8.15 -7.61
N ILE A 58 18.31 7.57 -8.62
CA ILE A 58 18.22 6.13 -8.90
C ILE A 58 19.13 5.39 -7.91
N ARG A 59 18.59 4.37 -7.24
CA ARG A 59 19.31 3.53 -6.27
C ARG A 59 19.12 2.05 -6.64
N LYS A 60 20.16 1.25 -6.42
CA LYS A 60 20.07 -0.22 -6.44
C LYS A 60 19.81 -0.69 -5.02
N ILE A 61 18.96 -1.69 -4.86
CA ILE A 61 18.70 -2.37 -3.60
C ILE A 61 19.01 -3.85 -3.77
N GLU A 62 19.53 -4.47 -2.72
CA GLU A 62 19.69 -5.92 -2.62
C GLU A 62 18.52 -6.46 -1.79
N VAL A 63 17.93 -7.56 -2.23
CA VAL A 63 16.79 -8.21 -1.57
C VAL A 63 17.04 -9.71 -1.51
N GLU A 64 16.77 -10.31 -0.36
CA GLU A 64 16.74 -11.76 -0.19
C GLU A 64 15.34 -12.25 -0.55
N LEU A 65 15.26 -13.27 -1.40
CA LEU A 65 14.00 -13.86 -1.84
C LEU A 65 13.86 -15.24 -1.20
N ASP A 66 12.96 -15.35 -0.23
CA ASP A 66 12.49 -16.64 0.24
C ASP A 66 11.41 -17.13 -0.74
N ALA A 67 11.73 -18.17 -1.51
CA ALA A 67 10.73 -18.84 -2.33
C ALA A 67 9.74 -19.55 -1.40
N ALA A 68 8.46 -19.18 -1.50
CA ALA A 68 7.35 -19.91 -0.88
C ALA A 68 7.18 -21.31 -1.50
#